data_AF-A0A9D7EFI7-F1
#
_entry.id   AF-A0A9D7EFI7-F1
#
_cell.length_a   1.000
_cell.length_b   1.000
_cell.length_c   1.000
_cell.angle_alpha   90.00
_cell.angle_beta   90.00
_cell.angle_gamma   90.00
#
_symmetry.space_group_name_H-M   'P 1'
#
loop_
_entity.id
_entity.type
_entity.pdbx_description
1 polymer ?
#
loop_
_entity_poly.entity_id
_entity_poly.type
_entity_poly.pdbx_seq_one_letter_code
_entity_poly.pdbx_strand_id
1 'polypeptide(L)'
;MHIRLSLLVLVAALLGRLTTSAQNTYSIALLKYNGGGDWYANPTSLPNLVKFCNQQLGTLMNPDVPTVEPGSPDLFTYPLVHITGHGNIVFSPAEAENLRNYLIGGGFLHISDNYGLDPFIRPMMQRVFPELEFVPLPFAHPIYHQKFDFANGLPKVHEHDDKPPQGLGLLWEGRLVCFYDLECDLGDGWEDPEVHGDSEAIRTKALQMGAN
;
A
#
# COMPACT_ATOMS: atom_id res chain seq x y z
N MET A 1 45.60 37.89 32.06
CA MET A 1 44.70 38.08 30.91
C MET A 1 44.75 36.86 29.96
N HIS A 2 44.64 35.61 30.45
CA HIS A 2 44.77 34.42 29.56
C HIS A 2 43.89 33.21 29.93
N ILE A 3 43.01 33.29 30.94
CA ILE A 3 42.25 32.11 31.42
C ILE A 3 40.77 32.13 30.97
N ARG A 4 40.27 33.25 30.42
CA ARG A 4 38.85 33.38 30.05
C ARG A 4 38.52 33.07 28.59
N LEU A 5 39.53 32.89 27.72
CA LEU A 5 39.30 32.63 26.29
C LEU A 5 39.18 31.13 25.96
N SER A 6 39.72 30.25 26.82
CA SER A 6 39.73 28.80 26.60
C SER A 6 38.38 28.13 26.90
N LEU A 7 37.52 28.75 27.70
CA LEU A 7 36.23 28.19 28.08
C LEU A 7 35.13 28.45 27.03
N LEU A 8 35.26 29.51 26.21
CA LEU A 8 34.29 29.85 25.18
C LEU A 8 34.41 28.97 23.92
N VAL A 9 35.62 28.48 23.62
CA VAL A 9 35.85 27.59 22.46
C VAL A 9 35.35 26.17 22.75
N LEU A 10 35.33 25.74 24.01
CA LEU A 10 34.86 24.41 24.40
C LEU A 10 33.33 24.26 24.37
N VAL A 11 32.58 25.36 24.53
CA VAL A 11 31.10 25.34 24.47
C VAL A 11 30.59 25.42 23.04
N ALA A 12 31.32 26.06 22.13
CA ALA A 12 30.97 26.11 20.70
C ALA A 12 31.19 24.77 19.97
N ALA A 13 32.07 23.90 20.48
CA ALA A 13 32.32 22.57 19.91
C ALA A 13 31.29 21.50 20.30
N LEU A 14 30.41 21.77 21.28
CA LEU A 14 29.36 20.84 21.71
C LEU A 14 28.00 21.06 21.05
N LEU A 15 27.88 22.04 20.15
CA LEU A 15 26.72 22.20 19.26
C LEU A 15 26.92 21.42 17.95
N GLY A 16 27.54 20.24 18.03
CA GLY A 16 27.42 19.24 16.98
C GLY A 16 25.93 18.98 16.79
N ARG A 17 25.40 19.34 15.62
CA ARG A 17 24.02 19.04 15.24
C ARG A 17 23.82 17.55 15.45
N LEU A 18 23.10 17.17 16.50
CA LEU A 18 22.51 15.85 16.60
C LEU A 18 21.53 15.77 15.44
N THR A 19 22.01 15.30 14.29
CA THR A 19 21.14 14.80 13.24
C THR A 19 20.55 13.52 13.82
N THR A 20 19.43 13.66 14.54
CA THR A 20 18.55 12.54 14.80
C THR A 20 18.14 12.02 13.43
N SER A 21 18.74 10.92 12.98
CA SER A 21 18.20 10.18 11.84
C SER A 21 16.78 9.80 12.24
N ALA A 22 15.79 10.32 11.52
CA ALA A 22 14.42 9.85 11.67
C ALA A 22 14.45 8.35 11.34
N GLN A 23 14.24 7.50 12.34
CA GLN A 23 14.16 6.07 12.12
C GLN A 23 12.84 5.80 11.41
N ASN A 24 12.87 5.03 10.32
CA ASN A 24 11.65 4.63 9.64
C ASN A 24 10.73 3.95 10.64
N THR A 25 9.48 4.40 10.69
CA THR A 25 8.54 4.02 11.75
C THR A 25 7.68 2.82 11.39
N TYR A 26 7.53 2.51 10.10
CA TYR A 26 6.72 1.40 9.59
C TYR A 26 7.09 1.06 8.14
N SER A 27 6.77 -0.17 7.71
CA SER A 27 6.93 -0.64 6.34
C SER A 27 5.59 -1.07 5.75
N ILE A 28 5.40 -0.87 4.45
CA ILE A 28 4.39 -1.57 3.67
C ILE A 28 4.99 -2.92 3.25
N ALA A 29 4.23 -4.01 3.38
CA ALA A 29 4.69 -5.33 2.95
C ALA A 29 3.94 -5.84 1.71
N LEU A 30 4.65 -6.55 0.83
CA LEU A 30 4.08 -7.28 -0.29
C LEU A 30 3.68 -8.69 0.15
N LEU A 31 2.42 -9.08 -0.08
CA LEU A 31 1.92 -10.40 0.30
C LEU A 31 2.38 -11.47 -0.69
N LYS A 32 3.22 -12.39 -0.23
CA LYS A 32 3.68 -13.55 -0.99
C LYS A 32 2.68 -14.70 -0.83
N TYR A 33 1.78 -14.85 -1.79
CA TYR A 33 0.74 -15.88 -1.78
C TYR A 33 1.12 -17.14 -2.57
N ASN A 34 0.41 -18.24 -2.28
CA ASN A 34 0.50 -19.50 -3.01
C ASN A 34 -0.48 -19.54 -4.19
N GLY A 35 -0.35 -20.51 -5.10
CA GLY A 35 -1.33 -20.72 -6.19
C GLY A 35 -0.73 -20.63 -7.60
N GLY A 36 0.52 -20.16 -7.72
CA GLY A 36 1.26 -20.09 -8.98
C GLY A 36 1.13 -18.76 -9.73
N GLY A 37 0.34 -17.81 -9.21
CA GLY A 37 0.35 -16.42 -9.67
C GLY A 37 1.64 -15.68 -9.32
N ASP A 38 1.88 -14.59 -10.03
CA ASP A 38 3.04 -13.69 -9.94
C ASP A 38 2.81 -12.60 -8.89
N TRP A 39 2.80 -13.01 -7.61
CA TRP A 39 2.73 -12.08 -6.46
C TRP A 39 3.83 -11.01 -6.43
N TYR A 40 4.89 -11.19 -7.25
CA TYR A 40 6.04 -10.29 -7.41
C TYR A 40 5.92 -9.36 -8.63
N ALA A 41 4.72 -9.21 -9.20
CA ALA A 41 4.43 -8.21 -10.22
C ALA A 41 4.70 -6.79 -9.68
N ASN A 42 4.96 -5.86 -10.60
CA ASN A 42 5.21 -4.45 -10.30
C ASN A 42 6.29 -4.22 -9.21
N PRO A 43 7.56 -4.59 -9.47
CA PRO A 43 8.62 -4.52 -8.45
C PRO A 43 9.03 -3.11 -8.04
N THR A 44 8.77 -2.07 -8.86
CA THR A 44 9.15 -0.68 -8.56
C THR A 44 8.00 0.13 -7.97
N SER A 45 6.77 -0.36 -8.08
CA SER A 45 5.55 0.32 -7.62
C SER A 45 5.54 0.68 -6.14
N LEU A 46 5.71 -0.29 -5.25
CA LEU A 46 5.66 -0.01 -3.81
C LEU A 46 6.82 0.89 -3.34
N PRO A 47 8.09 0.68 -3.77
CA PRO A 47 9.16 1.63 -3.48
C PRO A 47 8.86 3.06 -3.93
N ASN A 48 8.27 3.22 -5.13
CA ASN A 48 7.89 4.53 -5.66
C ASN A 48 6.73 5.17 -4.89
N LEU A 49 5.72 4.38 -4.51
CA LEU A 49 4.63 4.85 -3.67
C LEU A 49 5.13 5.30 -2.30
N VAL A 50 5.99 4.50 -1.64
CA VAL A 50 6.60 4.86 -0.36
C VAL A 50 7.37 6.17 -0.47
N LYS A 51 8.20 6.31 -1.52
CA LYS A 51 8.96 7.54 -1.78
C LYS A 51 8.02 8.74 -1.96
N PHE A 52 6.95 8.58 -2.73
CA PHE A 52 5.96 9.63 -2.96
C PHE A 52 5.26 10.04 -1.66
N CYS A 53 4.79 9.09 -0.86
CA CYS A 53 4.17 9.36 0.43
C CYS A 53 5.12 10.08 1.40
N ASN A 54 6.38 9.64 1.50
CA ASN A 54 7.38 10.30 2.33
C ASN A 54 7.60 11.76 1.90
N GLN A 55 7.55 12.04 0.60
CA GLN A 55 7.70 13.40 0.06
C GLN A 55 6.47 14.28 0.22
N GLN A 56 5.27 13.73 0.00
CA GLN A 56 4.02 14.52 -0.08
C GLN A 56 3.24 14.58 1.24
N LEU A 57 3.36 13.54 2.05
CA LEU A 57 2.65 13.39 3.33
C LEU A 57 3.56 13.58 4.54
N GLY A 58 4.89 13.58 4.34
CA GLY A 58 5.85 13.65 5.44
C GLY A 58 5.87 12.38 6.28
N THR A 59 5.48 11.24 5.71
CA THR A 59 5.61 9.93 6.36
C THR A 59 7.08 9.55 6.54
N LEU A 60 7.35 8.58 7.41
CA LEU A 60 8.67 8.01 7.65
C LEU A 60 8.65 6.51 7.33
N MET A 61 8.13 6.15 6.15
CA MET A 61 8.05 4.77 5.71
C MET A 61 9.41 4.26 5.22
N ASN A 62 9.69 3.00 5.50
CA ASN A 62 10.88 2.34 4.98
C ASN A 62 10.76 2.13 3.45
N PRO A 63 11.69 2.66 2.64
CA PRO A 63 11.69 2.41 1.19
C PRO A 63 11.93 0.95 0.81
N ASP A 64 12.57 0.17 1.70
CA ASP A 64 12.72 -1.26 1.51
C ASP A 64 11.38 -1.96 1.85
N VAL A 65 10.75 -2.52 0.82
CA VAL A 65 9.45 -3.20 0.91
C VAL A 65 9.68 -4.69 1.16
N PRO A 66 9.44 -5.19 2.39
CA PRO A 66 9.57 -6.62 2.68
C PRO A 66 8.44 -7.43 2.05
N THR A 67 8.69 -8.72 1.90
CA THR A 67 7.64 -9.69 1.59
C THR A 67 7.15 -10.36 2.86
N VAL A 68 5.88 -10.74 2.90
CA VAL A 68 5.28 -11.47 4.02
C VAL A 68 4.31 -12.53 3.52
N GLU A 69 4.33 -13.70 4.14
CA GLU A 69 3.41 -14.78 3.81
C GLU A 69 2.12 -14.64 4.64
N PRO A 70 0.93 -14.99 4.10
CA PRO A 70 -0.36 -14.78 4.78
C PRO A 70 -0.46 -15.49 6.13
N GLY A 71 0.23 -16.62 6.31
CA GLY A 71 0.26 -17.40 7.55
C GLY A 71 1.36 -16.98 8.53
N SER A 72 2.20 -16.01 8.17
CA SER A 72 3.32 -15.57 9.02
C SER A 72 2.81 -14.74 10.21
N PRO A 73 3.36 -14.94 11.42
CA PRO A 73 3.11 -14.02 12.54
C PRO A 73 3.67 -12.62 12.29
N ASP A 74 4.65 -12.46 11.38
CA ASP A 74 5.21 -11.16 11.03
C ASP A 74 4.20 -10.26 10.31
N LEU A 75 3.10 -10.82 9.78
CA LEU A 75 2.01 -10.07 9.16
C LEU A 75 1.49 -8.94 10.07
N PHE A 76 1.45 -9.19 11.38
CA PHE A 76 0.97 -8.23 12.39
C PHE A 76 1.94 -7.07 12.66
N THR A 77 3.15 -7.10 12.10
CA THR A 77 4.13 -6.00 12.23
C THR A 77 3.94 -4.92 11.16
N TYR A 78 3.13 -5.19 10.14
CA TYR A 78 2.88 -4.28 9.02
C TYR A 78 1.48 -3.67 9.15
N PRO A 79 1.32 -2.34 9.17
CA PRO A 79 -0.01 -1.73 9.24
C PRO A 79 -0.78 -1.86 7.91
N LEU A 80 -0.06 -2.01 6.79
CA LEU A 80 -0.60 -2.15 5.46
C LEU A 80 0.14 -3.25 4.70
N VAL A 81 -0.64 -4.12 4.07
CA VAL A 81 -0.16 -5.21 3.23
C VAL A 81 -0.76 -5.04 1.83
N HIS A 82 0.04 -5.26 0.81
CA HIS A 82 -0.35 -5.12 -0.59
C HIS A 82 -0.39 -6.48 -1.31
N ILE A 83 -1.40 -6.67 -2.14
CA ILE A 83 -1.53 -7.78 -3.09
C ILE A 83 -1.55 -7.17 -4.50
N THR A 84 -0.75 -7.74 -5.38
CA THR A 84 -0.80 -7.53 -6.84
C THR A 84 -0.52 -8.87 -7.52
N GLY A 85 -0.62 -8.91 -8.85
CA GLY A 85 -0.32 -10.04 -9.70
C GLY A 85 -1.54 -10.55 -10.46
N HIS A 86 -1.29 -11.56 -11.28
CA HIS A 86 -2.19 -12.18 -12.21
C HIS A 86 -2.50 -13.62 -11.80
N GLY A 87 -3.71 -14.05 -12.13
CA GLY A 87 -4.08 -15.46 -12.04
C GLY A 87 -4.21 -15.96 -10.60
N ASN A 88 -3.78 -17.19 -10.38
CA ASN A 88 -4.28 -17.98 -9.26
C ASN A 88 -3.60 -17.61 -7.92
N ILE A 89 -4.43 -17.12 -6.99
CA ILE A 89 -4.12 -16.93 -5.58
C ILE A 89 -4.84 -17.97 -4.74
N VAL A 90 -4.12 -18.57 -3.80
CA VAL A 90 -4.62 -19.61 -2.91
C VAL A 90 -4.18 -19.33 -1.48
N PHE A 91 -5.16 -19.32 -0.57
CA PHE A 91 -4.94 -19.40 0.87
C PHE A 91 -5.38 -20.77 1.39
N SER A 92 -4.53 -21.40 2.18
CA SER A 92 -4.90 -22.49 3.07
C SER A 92 -5.87 -22.00 4.15
N PRO A 93 -6.59 -22.90 4.84
CA PRO A 93 -7.50 -22.50 5.92
C PRO A 93 -6.79 -21.68 7.03
N ALA A 94 -5.57 -22.06 7.40
CA ALA A 94 -4.80 -21.36 8.42
C ALA A 94 -4.34 -19.97 7.96
N GLU A 95 -3.93 -19.84 6.68
CA GLU A 95 -3.59 -18.55 6.08
C GLU A 95 -4.80 -17.61 6.01
N ALA A 96 -5.97 -18.13 5.61
CA ALA A 96 -7.20 -17.34 5.55
C ALA A 96 -7.64 -16.87 6.95
N GLU A 97 -7.55 -17.73 7.96
CA GLU A 97 -7.83 -17.38 9.36
C GLU A 97 -6.83 -16.34 9.90
N ASN A 98 -5.53 -16.50 9.61
CA ASN A 98 -4.51 -15.55 10.05
C ASN A 98 -4.71 -14.17 9.39
N LEU A 99 -4.98 -14.13 8.08
CA LEU A 99 -5.27 -12.89 7.36
C LEU A 99 -6.54 -12.22 7.89
N ARG A 100 -7.57 -13.00 8.25
CA ARG A 100 -8.76 -12.47 8.92
C ARG A 100 -8.40 -11.82 10.25
N ASN A 101 -7.63 -12.51 11.09
CA ASN A 101 -7.20 -12.01 12.40
C ASN A 101 -6.35 -10.73 12.29
N TYR A 102 -5.48 -10.65 11.29
CA TYR A 102 -4.75 -9.44 10.96
C TYR A 102 -5.69 -8.28 10.60
N LEU A 103 -6.65 -8.53 9.69
CA LEU A 103 -7.58 -7.50 9.22
C LEU A 103 -8.51 -7.03 10.33
N ILE A 104 -9.09 -7.91 11.15
CA ILE A 104 -9.92 -7.48 12.30
C ILE A 104 -9.08 -6.79 13.38
N GLY A 105 -7.81 -7.19 13.54
CA GLY A 105 -6.87 -6.65 14.53
C GLY A 105 -6.36 -5.23 14.23
N GLY A 106 -6.77 -4.63 13.11
CA GLY A 106 -6.42 -3.26 12.75
C GLY A 106 -5.52 -3.15 11.51
N GLY A 107 -5.09 -4.29 10.95
CA GLY A 107 -4.43 -4.33 9.66
C GLY A 107 -5.29 -3.79 8.53
N PHE A 108 -4.63 -3.40 7.44
CA PHE A 108 -5.25 -2.98 6.20
C PHE A 108 -4.68 -3.78 5.02
N LEU A 109 -5.54 -4.19 4.09
CA LEU A 109 -5.17 -4.88 2.87
C LEU A 109 -5.50 -4.02 1.65
N HIS A 110 -4.50 -3.76 0.83
CA HIS A 110 -4.68 -3.19 -0.50
C HIS A 110 -4.54 -4.27 -1.55
N ILE A 111 -5.52 -4.40 -2.44
CA ILE A 111 -5.47 -5.32 -3.58
C ILE A 111 -5.50 -4.49 -4.85
N SER A 112 -4.47 -4.62 -5.69
CA SER A 112 -4.44 -4.05 -7.05
C SER A 112 -4.63 -5.19 -8.04
N ASP A 113 -5.72 -5.14 -8.80
CA ASP A 113 -5.89 -6.03 -9.95
C ASP A 113 -4.93 -5.57 -11.05
N ASN A 114 -3.76 -6.19 -11.15
CA ASN A 114 -2.94 -6.11 -12.36
C ASN A 114 -3.51 -7.09 -13.38
N TYR A 115 -4.72 -6.82 -13.86
CA TYR A 115 -5.53 -7.59 -14.81
C TYR A 115 -5.56 -9.13 -14.68
N GLY A 116 -6.65 -9.64 -14.08
CA GLY A 116 -7.00 -11.08 -14.12
C GLY A 116 -6.86 -11.79 -12.78
N LEU A 117 -6.77 -11.02 -11.70
CA LEU A 117 -6.79 -11.50 -10.32
C LEU A 117 -8.22 -11.74 -9.82
N ASP A 118 -9.21 -10.98 -10.31
CA ASP A 118 -10.60 -10.95 -9.82
C ASP A 118 -11.25 -12.34 -9.62
N PRO A 119 -11.16 -13.28 -10.59
CA PRO A 119 -11.78 -14.60 -10.45
C PRO A 119 -11.19 -15.45 -9.32
N PHE A 120 -9.96 -15.16 -8.90
CA PHE A 120 -9.20 -15.94 -7.92
C PHE A 120 -9.20 -15.28 -6.54
N ILE A 121 -9.11 -13.95 -6.48
CA ILE A 121 -9.08 -13.24 -5.20
C ILE A 121 -10.44 -13.22 -4.51
N ARG A 122 -11.56 -13.10 -5.25
CA ARG A 122 -12.90 -13.08 -4.64
C ARG A 122 -13.20 -14.35 -3.84
N PRO A 123 -13.02 -15.58 -4.36
CA PRO A 123 -13.21 -16.79 -3.57
C PRO A 123 -12.27 -16.88 -2.37
N MET A 124 -11.04 -16.38 -2.49
CA MET A 124 -10.09 -16.39 -1.36
C MET A 124 -10.52 -15.43 -0.26
N MET A 125 -10.96 -14.22 -0.62
CA MET A 125 -11.48 -13.26 0.37
C MET A 125 -12.80 -13.72 0.99
N GLN A 126 -13.63 -14.49 0.28
CA GLN A 126 -14.80 -15.16 0.87
C GLN A 126 -14.39 -16.20 1.92
N ARG A 127 -13.23 -16.85 1.80
CA ARG A 127 -12.72 -17.75 2.85
C ARG A 127 -12.23 -16.98 4.08
N VAL A 128 -11.65 -15.80 3.87
CA VAL A 128 -11.20 -14.89 4.95
C VAL A 128 -12.40 -14.31 5.69
N PHE A 129 -13.40 -13.84 4.95
CA PHE A 129 -14.66 -13.30 5.47
C PHE A 129 -15.87 -13.99 4.83
N PRO A 130 -16.33 -15.14 5.36
CA PRO A 130 -17.50 -15.85 4.84
C PRO A 130 -18.80 -15.05 4.87
N GLU A 131 -18.86 -14.00 5.68
CA GLU A 131 -20.03 -13.14 5.87
C GLU A 131 -19.96 -11.79 5.13
N LEU A 132 -18.81 -11.47 4.52
CA LEU A 132 -18.64 -10.21 3.79
C LEU A 132 -18.60 -10.46 2.29
N GLU A 133 -19.02 -9.46 1.53
CA GLU A 133 -18.85 -9.39 0.08
C GLU A 133 -18.16 -8.08 -0.27
N PHE A 134 -17.43 -8.07 -1.38
CA PHE A 134 -16.88 -6.83 -1.93
C PHE A 134 -18.02 -5.94 -2.40
N VAL A 135 -18.14 -4.75 -1.80
CA VAL A 135 -19.12 -3.74 -2.19
C VAL A 135 -18.46 -2.54 -2.85
N PRO A 136 -19.06 -1.95 -3.89
CA PRO A 136 -18.57 -0.69 -4.44
C PRO A 136 -18.58 0.42 -3.38
N LEU A 137 -17.47 1.12 -3.24
CA LEU A 137 -17.40 2.28 -2.37
C LEU A 137 -17.98 3.50 -3.09
N PRO A 138 -18.91 4.25 -2.46
CA PRO A 138 -19.39 5.49 -3.06
C PRO A 138 -18.24 6.49 -3.17
N PHE A 139 -18.25 7.35 -4.20
CA PHE A 139 -17.17 8.34 -4.38
C PHE A 139 -17.01 9.30 -3.21
N ALA A 140 -18.05 9.50 -2.39
CA ALA A 140 -17.98 10.27 -1.15
C ALA A 140 -17.24 9.54 0.01
N HIS A 141 -16.84 8.28 -0.17
CA HIS A 141 -16.15 7.51 0.86
C HIS A 141 -14.80 8.18 1.21
N PRO A 142 -14.40 8.25 2.49
CA PRO A 142 -13.16 8.94 2.90
C PRO A 142 -11.89 8.49 2.19
N ILE A 143 -11.81 7.26 1.69
CA ILE A 143 -10.66 6.74 0.92
C ILE A 143 -10.32 7.62 -0.29
N TYR A 144 -11.30 8.31 -0.87
CA TYR A 144 -11.11 9.21 -2.02
C TYR A 144 -10.80 10.66 -1.63
N HIS A 145 -10.80 10.98 -0.33
CA HIS A 145 -10.82 12.35 0.18
C HIS A 145 -9.86 12.55 1.36
N GLN A 146 -8.63 12.04 1.26
CA GLN A 146 -7.58 12.24 2.27
C GLN A 146 -6.74 13.49 1.94
N LYS A 147 -5.45 13.32 1.62
CA LYS A 147 -4.59 14.44 1.22
C LYS A 147 -4.99 14.98 -0.16
N PHE A 148 -5.38 14.07 -1.05
CA PHE A 148 -5.75 14.34 -2.42
C PHE A 148 -7.24 14.05 -2.61
N ASP A 149 -7.88 14.81 -3.49
CA ASP A 149 -9.33 14.75 -3.68
C ASP A 149 -9.67 14.04 -5.00
N PHE A 150 -10.46 12.96 -4.92
CA PHE A 150 -10.89 12.12 -6.04
C PHE A 150 -12.42 12.04 -6.11
N ALA A 151 -13.06 13.17 -6.42
CA ALA A 151 -14.53 13.28 -6.50
C ALA A 151 -15.21 12.32 -7.50
N ASN A 152 -14.44 11.75 -8.45
CA ASN A 152 -14.94 10.80 -9.45
C ASN A 152 -14.38 9.38 -9.26
N GLY A 153 -13.85 9.06 -8.07
CA GLY A 153 -13.24 7.78 -7.76
C GLY A 153 -11.86 7.58 -8.38
N LEU A 154 -11.53 6.32 -8.66
CA LEU A 154 -10.20 5.89 -9.11
C LEU A 154 -9.79 6.49 -10.48
N PRO A 155 -8.51 6.85 -10.68
CA PRO A 155 -7.99 7.15 -12.00
C PRO A 155 -7.91 5.87 -12.85
N LYS A 156 -8.31 5.90 -14.12
CA LYS A 156 -8.06 4.79 -15.05
C LYS A 156 -6.58 4.85 -15.49
N VAL A 157 -5.75 3.92 -15.01
CA VAL A 157 -4.33 3.84 -15.41
C VAL A 157 -4.21 3.04 -16.70
N HIS A 158 -4.72 1.80 -16.70
CA HIS A 158 -4.66 0.93 -17.87
C HIS A 158 -6.05 0.43 -18.31
N GLU A 159 -6.16 0.06 -19.59
CA GLU A 159 -7.35 -0.59 -20.15
C GLU A 159 -7.33 -2.08 -19.83
N HIS A 160 -8.45 -2.59 -19.29
CA HIS A 160 -8.69 -4.01 -19.01
C HIS A 160 -9.85 -4.46 -19.91
N ASP A 161 -11.06 -4.74 -19.36
CA ASP A 161 -12.23 -5.20 -20.11
C ASP A 161 -13.09 -4.04 -20.69
N ASP A 162 -12.50 -2.86 -20.95
CA ASP A 162 -13.23 -1.64 -21.32
C ASP A 162 -14.34 -1.24 -20.32
N LYS A 163 -14.18 -1.63 -19.04
CA LYS A 163 -15.06 -1.23 -17.94
C LYS A 163 -14.51 -0.03 -17.17
N PRO A 164 -15.37 0.76 -16.51
CA PRO A 164 -14.93 1.84 -15.64
C PRO A 164 -14.16 1.28 -14.43
N PRO A 165 -13.19 2.04 -13.89
CA PRO A 165 -12.45 1.64 -12.70
C PRO A 165 -13.38 1.62 -11.47
N GLN A 166 -13.19 0.64 -10.60
CA GLN A 166 -14.04 0.40 -9.43
C GLN A 166 -13.19 0.24 -8.18
N GLY A 167 -13.46 1.04 -7.15
CA GLY A 167 -12.92 0.79 -5.82
C GLY A 167 -13.93 0.00 -5.01
N LEU A 168 -13.57 -1.24 -4.68
CA LEU A 168 -14.39 -2.15 -3.89
C LEU A 168 -13.84 -2.21 -2.46
N GLY A 169 -14.72 -2.49 -1.50
CA GLY A 169 -14.35 -2.58 -0.09
C GLY A 169 -14.89 -3.83 0.60
N LEU A 170 -14.12 -4.36 1.55
CA LEU A 170 -14.67 -5.20 2.63
C LEU A 170 -14.78 -4.35 3.88
N LEU A 171 -15.98 -4.32 4.48
CA LEU A 171 -16.27 -3.55 5.68
C LEU A 171 -16.51 -4.48 6.86
N TRP A 172 -15.64 -4.39 7.88
CA TRP A 172 -15.80 -5.09 9.14
C TRP A 172 -16.22 -4.11 10.22
N GLU A 173 -17.42 -4.28 10.79
CA GLU A 173 -17.98 -3.41 11.84
C GLU A 173 -17.95 -1.91 11.47
N GLY A 174 -18.16 -1.60 10.18
CA GLY A 174 -18.16 -0.24 9.65
C GLY A 174 -16.78 0.32 9.28
N ARG A 175 -15.68 -0.39 9.56
CA ARG A 175 -14.33 -0.03 9.10
C ARG A 175 -14.00 -0.70 7.77
N LEU A 176 -13.48 0.06 6.82
CA LEU A 176 -12.87 -0.49 5.61
C LEU A 176 -11.58 -1.24 5.99
N VAL A 177 -11.56 -2.56 5.81
CA VAL A 177 -10.40 -3.41 6.15
C VAL A 177 -9.60 -3.83 4.91
N CYS A 178 -10.27 -3.88 3.77
CA CYS A 178 -9.66 -4.20 2.48
C CYS A 178 -10.17 -3.21 1.45
N PHE A 179 -9.26 -2.55 0.73
CA PHE A 179 -9.57 -1.80 -0.48
C PHE A 179 -9.06 -2.56 -1.69
N TYR A 180 -9.92 -2.71 -2.70
CA TYR A 180 -9.63 -3.43 -3.91
C TYR A 180 -9.87 -2.52 -5.12
N ASP A 181 -8.80 -2.10 -5.79
CA ASP A 181 -8.90 -1.41 -7.07
C ASP A 181 -8.99 -2.43 -8.22
N LEU A 182 -10.11 -2.35 -8.94
CA LEU A 182 -10.47 -3.24 -10.04
C LEU A 182 -10.65 -2.40 -11.31
N GLU A 183 -10.25 -2.93 -12.47
CA GLU A 183 -10.36 -2.22 -13.77
C GLU A 183 -9.64 -0.85 -13.75
N CYS A 184 -8.58 -0.73 -12.97
CA CYS A 184 -7.89 0.52 -12.67
C CYS A 184 -6.38 0.37 -12.89
N ASP A 185 -5.81 -0.61 -12.18
CA ASP A 185 -4.38 -0.91 -12.04
C ASP A 185 -3.56 0.24 -11.46
N LEU A 186 -3.83 0.57 -10.20
CA LEU A 186 -3.00 1.55 -9.50
C LEU A 186 -1.53 1.12 -9.45
N GLY A 187 -1.28 -0.20 -9.37
CA GLY A 187 0.05 -0.81 -9.37
C GLY A 187 0.88 -0.35 -10.57
N ASP A 188 0.39 -0.49 -11.79
CA ASP A 188 1.09 -0.02 -13.01
C ASP A 188 1.41 1.49 -12.95
N GLY A 189 0.49 2.29 -12.43
CA GLY A 189 0.67 3.75 -12.33
C GLY A 189 1.74 4.17 -11.31
N TRP A 190 2.16 3.27 -10.44
CA TRP A 190 3.24 3.48 -9.47
C TRP A 190 4.61 3.02 -9.99
N GLU A 191 4.66 2.20 -11.05
CA GLU A 191 5.91 1.71 -11.63
C GLU A 191 6.77 2.85 -12.18
N ASP A 192 8.06 2.59 -12.40
CA ASP A 192 8.96 3.49 -13.10
C ASP A 192 8.38 3.89 -14.48
N PRO A 193 8.57 5.16 -14.92
CA PRO A 193 7.94 5.69 -16.13
C PRO A 193 8.16 4.82 -17.38
N GLU A 194 9.33 4.21 -17.49
CA GLU A 194 9.75 3.35 -18.60
C GLU A 194 9.06 1.98 -18.68
N VAL A 195 8.35 1.52 -17.65
CA VAL A 195 7.78 0.15 -17.62
C VAL A 195 6.53 0.04 -18.49
N HIS A 196 5.54 0.92 -18.27
CA HIS A 196 4.26 0.92 -19.00
C HIS A 196 4.14 2.08 -19.99
N GLY A 197 5.00 3.10 -19.90
CA GLY A 197 4.93 4.28 -20.76
C GLY A 197 3.75 5.20 -20.46
N ASP A 198 3.15 5.06 -19.28
CA ASP A 198 2.04 5.92 -18.83
C ASP A 198 2.46 7.39 -18.74
N SER A 199 1.53 8.26 -19.11
CA SER A 199 1.77 9.70 -19.00
C SER A 199 2.05 10.11 -17.54
N GLU A 200 2.91 11.11 -17.36
CA GLU A 200 3.21 11.66 -16.03
C GLU A 200 1.95 12.07 -15.26
N ALA A 201 0.94 12.59 -15.96
CA ALA A 201 -0.34 12.98 -15.36
C ALA A 201 -1.12 11.78 -14.80
N ILE A 202 -1.12 10.63 -15.49
CA ILE A 202 -1.78 9.39 -15.03
C ILE A 202 -1.02 8.82 -13.84
N ARG A 203 0.31 8.69 -13.95
CA ARG A 203 1.17 8.19 -12.86
C ARG A 203 1.05 9.05 -11.60
N THR A 204 1.01 10.38 -11.76
CA THR A 204 0.80 11.29 -10.63
C THR A 204 -0.54 11.06 -9.94
N LYS A 205 -1.63 10.87 -10.71
CA LYS A 205 -2.94 10.55 -10.13
C LYS A 205 -2.94 9.18 -9.44
N ALA A 206 -2.30 8.18 -10.01
CA ALA A 206 -2.18 6.86 -9.39
C ALA A 206 -1.43 6.95 -8.06
N LEU A 207 -0.27 7.63 -8.02
CA LEU A 207 0.50 7.85 -6.80
C LEU A 207 -0.28 8.67 -5.76
N GLN A 208 -1.02 9.69 -6.18
CA GLN A 208 -1.90 10.47 -5.30
C GLN A 208 -3.02 9.62 -4.71
N MET A 209 -3.64 8.73 -5.50
CA MET A 209 -4.67 7.83 -5.01
C MET A 209 -4.09 6.78 -4.06
N GLY A 210 -2.92 6.21 -4.37
CA GLY A 210 -2.24 5.27 -3.47
C GLY A 210 -1.75 5.91 -2.17
N ALA A 211 -1.53 7.23 -2.17
CA ALA A 211 -1.13 7.99 -0.98
C ALA A 211 -2.31 8.34 -0.06
N ASN A 212 -3.54 8.34 -0.58
CA ASN A 212 -4.74 8.47 0.24
C ASN A 212 -5.02 7.20 1.04
#